data_AF-A0A6N3UZ71-F1
#
_entry.id   AF-A0A6N3UZ71-F1
#
_cell.length_a   1.000
_cell.length_b   1.000
_cell.length_c   1.000
_cell.angle_alpha   90.00
_cell.angle_beta   90.00
_cell.angle_gamma   90.00
#
_symmetry.space_group_name_H-M   'P 1'
#
loop_
_entity.id
_entity.type
_entity.pdbx_description
1 polymer ?
#
loop_
_entity_poly.entity_id
_entity_poly.type
_entity_poly.pdbx_seq_one_letter_code
_entity_poly.pdbx_strand_id
1 'polypeptide(L)'
;MTVKPNIKKNFNITWLLLYGAGLITVGILVLVNGKIVVEPAARLGGIFIVANGIHRLIRAYARHQRLPVFSGIGNIIIGLISVFFPAATLALLSFIFSLYVFLNALVKFIDFGTALKNAVPDAFYDFFSGIFFTVFGIIMLFGTLMGSQGMLVVIGLYCIIYGAGELRLFIREAAPNKAKGIIRRRIRFSLPQVITTFIPLKTLRSYTERLDSREIDIEKLQNEERYEKSADTPDIHVLIHVSADGVGSIGHCDLVLNGTVISYGNYDKASERLFGGIGDGVLFKADFDKYINFCVYHDLQMVFDFGIKLSEKQLAKVRKGIAKLERNVTRWKPPYQLAAENSPTADIADFDDYCSSLWNGTHARFFKFKSGRFKTYFVMSTNCVFLADYILSKAGTDIVKTAGIITPGDYYDYMQSEYALPGGIVITRDIYSKYNVLPAET
;
A
#
# COMPACT_ATOMS: atom_id res chain seq x y z
N MET A 1 16.32 -15.43 -23.76
CA MET A 1 15.37 -15.22 -24.87
C MET A 1 14.48 -14.04 -24.53
N THR A 2 14.77 -12.87 -25.06
CA THR A 2 14.01 -11.64 -24.83
C THR A 2 12.73 -11.68 -25.67
N VAL A 3 11.59 -11.89 -25.03
CA VAL A 3 10.28 -11.78 -25.67
C VAL A 3 10.16 -10.36 -26.23
N LYS A 4 9.92 -10.22 -27.55
CA LYS A 4 9.77 -8.92 -28.22
C LYS A 4 8.76 -8.05 -27.44
N PRO A 5 9.07 -6.77 -27.15
CA PRO A 5 8.22 -5.91 -26.31
C PRO A 5 6.76 -5.78 -26.81
N ASN A 6 6.54 -5.89 -28.13
CA ASN A 6 5.20 -5.90 -28.72
C ASN A 6 4.34 -7.14 -28.37
N ILE A 7 4.95 -8.30 -28.14
CA ILE A 7 4.23 -9.52 -27.74
C ILE A 7 3.77 -9.40 -26.28
N LYS A 8 4.67 -8.93 -25.40
CA LYS A 8 4.35 -8.67 -23.98
C LYS A 8 3.25 -7.62 -23.83
N LYS A 9 3.27 -6.59 -24.68
CA LYS A 9 2.24 -5.55 -24.78
C LYS A 9 0.85 -6.08 -25.15
N ASN A 10 0.75 -6.84 -26.24
CA ASN A 10 -0.55 -7.37 -26.69
C ASN A 10 -1.12 -8.43 -25.72
N PHE A 11 -0.24 -9.20 -25.08
CA PHE A 11 -0.61 -10.15 -24.05
C PHE A 11 -1.23 -9.45 -22.83
N ASN A 12 -0.58 -8.40 -22.32
CA ASN A 12 -1.08 -7.65 -21.16
C ASN A 12 -2.43 -6.99 -21.45
N ILE A 13 -2.63 -6.42 -22.64
CA ILE A 13 -3.90 -5.77 -23.00
C ILE A 13 -5.03 -6.81 -23.13
N THR A 14 -4.77 -7.95 -23.77
CA THR A 14 -5.77 -9.03 -23.92
C THR A 14 -6.12 -9.62 -22.56
N TRP A 15 -5.15 -9.73 -21.65
CA TRP A 15 -5.37 -10.16 -20.29
C TRP A 15 -6.33 -9.25 -19.51
N LEU A 16 -6.21 -7.92 -19.63
CA LEU A 16 -7.14 -6.97 -19.00
C LEU A 16 -8.59 -7.21 -19.44
N LEU A 17 -8.81 -7.48 -20.73
CA LEU A 17 -10.14 -7.78 -21.26
C LEU A 17 -10.69 -9.10 -20.69
N LEU A 18 -9.92 -10.18 -20.80
CA LEU A 18 -10.35 -11.50 -20.33
C LEU A 18 -10.58 -11.52 -18.83
N TYR A 19 -9.68 -10.90 -18.07
CA TYR A 19 -9.76 -10.82 -16.63
C TYR A 19 -10.94 -9.93 -16.18
N GLY A 20 -11.10 -8.74 -16.78
CA GLY A 20 -12.23 -7.86 -16.47
C GLY A 20 -13.59 -8.48 -16.81
N ALA A 21 -13.73 -9.09 -18.00
CA ALA A 21 -14.95 -9.78 -18.41
C ALA A 21 -15.23 -11.02 -17.54
N GLY A 22 -14.19 -11.78 -17.20
CA GLY A 22 -14.28 -12.93 -16.31
C GLY A 22 -14.77 -12.54 -14.91
N LEU A 23 -14.22 -11.47 -14.33
CA LEU A 23 -14.64 -10.96 -13.02
C LEU A 23 -16.08 -10.45 -13.01
N ILE A 24 -16.51 -9.74 -14.06
CA ILE A 24 -17.91 -9.31 -14.17
C ILE A 24 -18.83 -10.53 -14.26
N THR A 25 -18.45 -11.53 -15.05
CA THR A 25 -19.23 -12.77 -15.20
C THR A 25 -19.34 -13.50 -13.87
N VAL A 26 -18.23 -13.67 -13.15
CA VAL A 26 -18.21 -14.26 -11.81
C VAL A 26 -19.08 -13.45 -10.86
N GLY A 27 -18.99 -12.11 -10.88
CA GLY A 27 -19.79 -11.24 -10.03
C GLY A 27 -21.29 -11.39 -10.28
N ILE A 28 -21.72 -11.43 -11.55
CA ILE A 28 -23.11 -11.68 -11.93
C ILE A 28 -23.56 -13.06 -11.47
N LEU A 29 -22.75 -14.11 -11.69
CA LEU A 29 -23.06 -15.47 -11.23
C LEU A 29 -23.22 -15.54 -9.71
N VAL A 30 -22.36 -14.83 -8.97
CA VAL A 30 -22.45 -14.73 -7.51
C VAL A 30 -23.76 -14.06 -7.07
N LEU A 31 -24.20 -13.02 -7.77
CA LEU A 31 -25.45 -12.31 -7.48
C LEU A 31 -26.70 -13.13 -7.82
N VAL A 32 -26.68 -13.92 -8.91
CA VAL A 32 -27.81 -14.74 -9.33
C VAL A 32 -27.92 -16.01 -8.49
N ASN A 33 -26.81 -16.70 -8.27
CA ASN A 33 -26.76 -17.90 -7.45
C ASN A 33 -25.36 -18.12 -6.85
N GLY A 34 -25.09 -17.40 -5.76
CA GLY A 34 -23.79 -17.43 -5.09
C GLY A 34 -23.32 -18.82 -4.64
N LYS A 35 -24.23 -19.77 -4.39
CA LYS A 35 -23.85 -21.15 -4.02
C LYS A 35 -23.08 -21.86 -5.13
N ILE A 36 -23.46 -21.64 -6.40
CA ILE A 36 -22.81 -22.27 -7.56
C ILE A 36 -21.34 -21.87 -7.66
N VAL A 37 -20.98 -20.67 -7.24
CA VAL A 37 -19.61 -20.17 -7.33
C VAL A 37 -18.83 -20.40 -6.04
N VAL A 38 -19.44 -20.10 -4.89
CA VAL A 38 -18.72 -20.03 -3.61
C VAL A 38 -18.51 -21.41 -2.99
N GLU A 39 -19.44 -22.37 -3.15
CA GLU A 39 -19.22 -23.72 -2.61
C GLU A 39 -18.07 -24.44 -3.31
N PRO A 40 -17.98 -24.47 -4.66
CA PRO A 40 -16.80 -25.03 -5.33
C PRO A 40 -15.52 -24.27 -4.98
N ALA A 41 -15.56 -22.95 -4.89
CA ALA A 41 -14.39 -22.15 -4.51
C ALA A 41 -13.89 -22.49 -3.09
N ALA A 42 -14.80 -22.63 -2.12
CA ALA A 42 -14.47 -23.04 -0.76
C ALA A 42 -13.86 -24.45 -0.72
N ARG A 43 -14.39 -25.39 -1.50
CA ARG A 43 -13.86 -26.76 -1.62
C ARG A 43 -12.47 -26.77 -2.24
N LEU A 44 -12.27 -26.09 -3.37
CA LEU A 44 -10.97 -26.00 -4.04
C LEU A 44 -9.92 -25.33 -3.14
N GLY A 45 -10.29 -24.23 -2.47
CA GLY A 45 -9.46 -23.59 -1.47
C GLY A 45 -9.11 -24.52 -0.31
N GLY A 46 -10.09 -25.28 0.19
CA GLY A 46 -9.88 -26.30 1.22
C GLY A 46 -8.88 -27.37 0.80
N ILE A 47 -9.02 -27.93 -0.41
CA ILE A 47 -8.08 -28.91 -0.97
C ILE A 47 -6.66 -28.33 -1.03
N PHE A 48 -6.52 -27.10 -1.50
CA PHE A 48 -5.22 -26.42 -1.55
C PHE A 48 -4.59 -26.23 -0.15
N ILE A 49 -5.40 -25.83 0.84
CA ILE A 49 -4.92 -25.67 2.23
C ILE A 49 -4.49 -27.03 2.81
N VAL A 50 -5.23 -28.12 2.56
CA VAL A 50 -4.83 -29.48 2.95
C VAL A 50 -3.49 -29.86 2.31
N ALA A 51 -3.33 -29.66 1.01
CA ALA A 51 -2.09 -29.94 0.30
C ALA A 51 -0.90 -29.16 0.87
N ASN A 52 -1.09 -27.87 1.19
CA ASN A 52 -0.08 -27.05 1.86
C ASN A 52 0.23 -27.56 3.28
N GLY A 53 -0.77 -28.00 4.02
CA GLY A 53 -0.59 -28.63 5.33
C GLY A 53 0.27 -29.90 5.25
N ILE A 54 -0.02 -30.78 4.28
CA ILE A 54 0.78 -31.98 4.01
C ILE A 54 2.22 -31.62 3.64
N HIS A 55 2.42 -30.66 2.73
CA HIS A 55 3.75 -30.17 2.35
C HIS A 55 4.56 -29.66 3.54
N ARG A 56 3.92 -28.91 4.45
CA ARG A 56 4.54 -28.44 5.69
C ARG A 56 4.95 -29.57 6.61
N LEU A 57 4.12 -30.62 6.74
CA LEU A 57 4.45 -31.81 7.53
C LEU A 57 5.63 -32.59 6.93
N ILE A 58 5.64 -32.77 5.61
CA ILE A 58 6.77 -33.40 4.90
C ILE A 58 8.07 -32.61 5.17
N ARG A 59 8.01 -31.28 5.05
CA ARG A 59 9.16 -30.41 5.35
C ARG A 59 9.58 -30.45 6.83
N ALA A 60 8.61 -30.52 7.75
CA ALA A 60 8.86 -30.63 9.18
C ALA A 60 9.62 -31.91 9.52
N TYR A 61 9.17 -33.03 8.94
CA TYR A 61 9.79 -34.33 9.08
C TYR A 61 11.20 -34.35 8.50
N ALA A 62 11.36 -33.86 7.26
CA ALA A 62 12.65 -33.81 6.58
C ALA A 62 13.69 -32.89 7.26
N ARG A 63 13.24 -31.87 8.02
CA ARG A 63 14.13 -30.90 8.69
C ARG A 63 14.16 -31.03 10.22
N HIS A 64 13.50 -32.04 10.79
CA HIS A 64 13.33 -32.23 12.25
C HIS A 64 12.85 -30.97 13.01
N GLN A 65 11.99 -30.14 12.40
CA GLN A 65 11.50 -28.90 13.00
C GLN A 65 10.09 -29.08 13.57
N ARG A 66 9.85 -28.60 14.80
CA ARG A 66 8.54 -28.71 15.48
C ARG A 66 7.51 -27.66 15.04
N LEU A 67 7.94 -26.43 14.75
CA LEU A 67 7.04 -25.33 14.34
C LEU A 67 6.21 -25.64 13.08
N PRO A 68 6.78 -26.21 11.99
CA PRO A 68 6.02 -26.54 10.80
C PRO A 68 4.96 -27.64 11.04
N VAL A 69 5.10 -28.45 12.09
CA VAL A 69 4.13 -29.51 12.44
C VAL A 69 2.79 -28.93 12.89
N PHE A 70 2.80 -28.02 13.87
CA PHE A 70 1.56 -27.40 14.37
C PHE A 70 0.82 -26.64 13.26
N SER A 71 1.55 -25.86 12.46
CA SER A 71 0.95 -25.15 11.32
C SER A 71 0.44 -26.10 10.23
N GLY A 72 1.10 -27.24 10.02
CA GLY A 72 0.67 -28.27 9.07
C GLY A 72 -0.62 -28.94 9.48
N ILE A 73 -0.74 -29.35 10.75
CA ILE A 73 -1.96 -29.94 11.32
C ILE A 73 -3.12 -28.93 11.28
N GLY A 74 -2.88 -27.70 11.71
CA GLY A 74 -3.89 -26.63 11.68
C GLY A 74 -4.43 -26.39 10.26
N ASN A 75 -3.55 -26.33 9.26
CA ASN A 75 -3.96 -26.20 7.85
C ASN A 75 -4.81 -27.38 7.39
N ILE A 76 -4.44 -28.62 7.72
CA ILE A 76 -5.24 -29.79 7.33
C ILE A 76 -6.65 -29.71 7.94
N ILE A 77 -6.77 -29.38 9.22
CA ILE A 77 -8.07 -29.25 9.89
C ILE A 77 -8.93 -28.17 9.21
N ILE A 78 -8.39 -26.96 9.03
CA ILE A 78 -9.11 -25.85 8.38
C ILE A 78 -9.49 -26.20 6.94
N GLY A 79 -8.59 -26.87 6.22
CA GLY A 79 -8.82 -27.31 4.85
C GLY A 79 -9.95 -28.34 4.75
N LEU A 80 -9.97 -29.34 5.63
CA LEU A 80 -11.05 -30.34 5.70
C LEU A 80 -12.40 -29.70 6.06
N ILE A 81 -12.43 -28.76 7.01
CA ILE A 81 -13.63 -27.99 7.33
C ILE A 81 -14.16 -27.26 6.08
N SER A 82 -13.27 -26.67 5.29
CA SER A 82 -13.66 -25.95 4.07
C SER A 82 -14.16 -26.85 2.94
N VAL A 83 -13.66 -28.08 2.86
CA VAL A 83 -14.13 -29.07 1.88
C VAL A 83 -15.50 -29.63 2.24
N PHE A 84 -15.67 -30.06 3.50
CA PHE A 84 -16.88 -30.78 3.92
C PHE A 84 -18.00 -29.85 4.40
N PHE A 85 -17.67 -28.65 4.88
CA PHE A 85 -18.62 -27.69 5.44
C PHE A 85 -18.49 -26.30 4.78
N PRO A 86 -18.68 -26.18 3.44
CA PRO A 86 -18.50 -24.92 2.73
C PRO A 86 -19.42 -23.80 3.23
N ALA A 87 -20.63 -24.15 3.71
CA ALA A 87 -21.55 -23.19 4.33
C ALA A 87 -20.98 -22.62 5.65
N ALA A 88 -20.31 -23.44 6.47
CA ALA A 88 -19.66 -22.98 7.69
C ALA A 88 -18.45 -22.09 7.37
N THR A 89 -17.67 -22.41 6.34
CA THR A 89 -16.58 -21.55 5.85
C THR A 89 -17.08 -20.20 5.37
N LEU A 90 -18.19 -20.16 4.64
CA LEU A 90 -18.81 -18.89 4.21
C LEU A 90 -19.35 -18.08 5.39
N ALA A 91 -19.95 -18.75 6.39
CA ALA A 91 -20.40 -18.08 7.61
C ALA A 91 -19.21 -17.49 8.39
N LEU A 92 -18.11 -18.22 8.52
CA LEU A 92 -16.88 -17.72 9.16
C LEU A 92 -16.30 -16.53 8.40
N LEU A 93 -16.23 -16.58 7.07
CA LEU A 93 -15.77 -15.46 6.25
C LEU A 93 -16.67 -14.23 6.43
N SER A 94 -17.99 -14.44 6.47
CA SER A 94 -18.98 -13.37 6.71
C SER A 94 -18.81 -12.75 8.10
N PHE A 95 -18.54 -13.56 9.11
CA PHE A 95 -18.24 -13.10 10.47
C PHE A 95 -16.96 -12.25 10.50
N ILE A 96 -15.85 -12.75 9.93
CA ILE A 96 -14.56 -12.03 9.87
C ILE A 96 -14.73 -10.69 9.15
N PHE A 97 -15.46 -10.67 8.03
CA PHE A 97 -15.72 -9.43 7.30
C PHE A 97 -16.60 -8.46 8.08
N SER A 98 -17.59 -8.95 8.83
CA SER A 98 -18.40 -8.12 9.72
C SER A 98 -17.53 -7.45 10.79
N LEU A 99 -16.59 -8.18 11.38
CA LEU A 99 -15.59 -7.59 12.30
C LEU A 99 -14.74 -6.53 11.60
N TYR A 100 -14.31 -6.77 10.36
CA TYR A 100 -13.60 -5.78 9.57
C TYR A 100 -14.43 -4.52 9.28
N VAL A 101 -15.73 -4.67 9.00
CA VAL A 101 -16.64 -3.52 8.86
C VAL A 101 -16.75 -2.73 10.17
N PHE A 102 -16.83 -3.39 11.32
CA PHE A 102 -16.81 -2.71 12.62
C PHE A 102 -15.48 -1.99 12.90
N LEU A 103 -14.34 -2.55 12.49
CA LEU A 103 -13.06 -1.85 12.55
C LEU A 103 -13.07 -0.57 11.69
N ASN A 104 -13.66 -0.60 10.50
CA ASN A 104 -13.83 0.61 9.68
C ASN A 104 -14.75 1.64 10.36
N ALA A 105 -15.81 1.21 11.03
CA ALA A 105 -16.65 2.11 11.83
C ALA A 105 -15.84 2.78 12.94
N LEU A 106 -15.02 2.02 13.68
CA LEU A 106 -14.14 2.55 14.72
C LEU A 106 -13.14 3.58 14.16
N VAL A 107 -12.48 3.26 13.03
CA VAL A 107 -11.59 4.19 12.33
C VAL A 107 -12.33 5.49 12.00
N LYS A 108 -13.60 5.41 11.57
CA LYS A 108 -14.40 6.60 11.24
C LYS A 108 -14.79 7.44 12.45
N PHE A 109 -15.05 6.83 13.59
CA PHE A 109 -15.27 7.59 14.82
C PHE A 109 -13.98 8.26 15.34
N ILE A 110 -12.82 7.61 15.16
CA ILE A 110 -11.51 8.24 15.45
C ILE A 110 -11.26 9.41 14.49
N ASP A 111 -11.53 9.23 13.19
CA ASP A 111 -11.46 10.31 12.18
C ASP A 111 -12.34 11.48 12.58
N PHE A 112 -13.58 11.23 13.01
CA PHE A 112 -14.48 12.28 13.49
C PHE A 112 -13.90 13.05 14.68
N GLY A 113 -13.40 12.36 15.70
CA GLY A 113 -12.80 12.99 16.88
C GLY A 113 -11.57 13.84 16.53
N THR A 114 -10.70 13.34 15.65
CA THR A 114 -9.53 14.09 15.18
C THR A 114 -9.90 15.26 14.27
N ALA A 115 -10.91 15.10 13.41
CA ALA A 115 -11.44 16.15 12.54
C ALA A 115 -12.04 17.30 13.36
N LEU A 116 -12.80 17.00 14.41
CA LEU A 116 -13.31 18.01 15.35
C LEU A 116 -12.16 18.76 16.05
N LYS A 117 -11.19 18.03 16.61
CA LYS A 117 -10.00 18.61 17.27
C LYS A 117 -9.23 19.55 16.33
N ASN A 118 -9.19 19.21 15.05
CA ASN A 118 -8.44 19.95 14.03
C ASN A 118 -9.27 20.98 13.24
N ALA A 119 -10.53 21.22 13.65
CA ALA A 119 -11.47 22.14 13.00
C ALA A 119 -11.61 21.87 11.48
N VAL A 120 -11.70 20.60 11.10
CA VAL A 120 -11.88 20.16 9.71
C VAL A 120 -13.35 20.36 9.30
N PRO A 121 -13.66 21.11 8.23
CA PRO A 121 -15.04 21.52 7.91
C PRO A 121 -16.04 20.37 7.68
N ASP A 122 -15.56 19.22 7.21
CA ASP A 122 -16.36 18.04 6.86
C ASP A 122 -16.35 16.95 7.94
N ALA A 123 -16.02 17.28 9.19
CA ALA A 123 -15.92 16.30 10.29
C ALA A 123 -17.14 15.38 10.42
N PHE A 124 -18.37 15.91 10.26
CA PHE A 124 -19.60 15.13 10.39
C PHE A 124 -19.77 14.05 9.30
N TYR A 125 -19.09 14.18 8.15
CA TYR A 125 -19.07 13.12 7.16
C TYR A 125 -18.50 11.82 7.74
N ASP A 126 -17.40 11.91 8.52
CA ASP A 126 -16.79 10.76 9.16
C ASP A 126 -17.71 10.17 10.24
N PHE A 127 -18.48 11.00 10.96
CA PHE A 127 -19.48 10.52 11.93
C PHE A 127 -20.60 9.71 11.27
N PHE A 128 -21.25 10.25 10.23
CA PHE A 128 -22.30 9.53 9.51
C PHE A 128 -21.77 8.29 8.79
N SER A 129 -20.53 8.33 8.29
CA SER A 129 -19.85 7.15 7.74
C SER A 129 -19.64 6.08 8.81
N GLY A 130 -19.27 6.46 10.04
CA GLY A 130 -19.16 5.56 11.18
C GLY A 130 -20.49 4.87 11.50
N ILE A 131 -21.59 5.63 11.59
CA ILE A 131 -22.94 5.08 11.77
C ILE A 131 -23.30 4.10 10.65
N PHE A 132 -23.07 4.49 9.40
CA PHE A 132 -23.33 3.63 8.25
C PHE A 132 -22.60 2.29 8.37
N PHE A 133 -21.29 2.30 8.64
CA PHE A 133 -20.52 1.07 8.81
C PHE A 133 -20.98 0.25 10.03
N THR A 134 -21.36 0.88 11.14
CA THR A 134 -21.91 0.17 12.30
C THR A 134 -23.21 -0.55 11.94
N VAL A 135 -24.17 0.14 11.32
CA VAL A 135 -25.46 -0.45 10.92
C VAL A 135 -25.23 -1.56 9.89
N PHE A 136 -24.37 -1.32 8.91
CA PHE A 136 -24.01 -2.32 7.90
C PHE A 136 -23.35 -3.56 8.53
N GLY A 137 -22.44 -3.36 9.49
CA GLY A 137 -21.79 -4.45 10.24
C GLY A 137 -22.78 -5.28 11.06
N ILE A 138 -23.77 -4.64 11.71
CA ILE A 138 -24.83 -5.34 12.46
C ILE A 138 -25.70 -6.20 11.53
N ILE A 139 -26.10 -5.64 10.38
CA ILE A 139 -26.90 -6.37 9.36
C ILE A 139 -26.13 -7.62 8.89
N MET A 140 -24.84 -7.47 8.61
CA MET A 140 -23.97 -8.58 8.17
C MET A 140 -23.74 -9.63 9.26
N LEU A 141 -23.65 -9.22 10.53
CA LEU A 141 -23.37 -10.11 11.66
C LEU A 141 -24.60 -10.95 12.10
N PHE A 142 -25.78 -10.33 12.18
CA PHE A 142 -26.97 -10.95 12.78
C PHE A 142 -28.06 -11.37 11.79
N GLY A 143 -27.92 -11.04 10.51
CA GLY A 143 -28.85 -11.51 9.49
C GLY A 143 -28.75 -13.03 9.33
N THR A 144 -29.56 -13.82 10.03
CA THR A 144 -29.51 -15.30 10.00
C THR A 144 -29.77 -15.89 8.60
N LEU A 145 -30.35 -15.08 7.69
CA LEU A 145 -30.50 -15.34 6.24
C LEU A 145 -29.72 -14.36 5.36
N MET A 146 -29.30 -13.21 5.91
CA MET A 146 -28.62 -12.13 5.17
C MET A 146 -27.10 -12.07 5.38
N GLY A 147 -26.51 -12.76 6.35
CA GLY A 147 -25.06 -12.70 6.58
C GLY A 147 -24.28 -13.30 5.41
N SER A 148 -24.65 -14.52 5.01
CA SER A 148 -24.07 -15.18 3.84
C SER A 148 -24.57 -14.55 2.53
N GLN A 149 -25.87 -14.23 2.40
CA GLN A 149 -26.41 -13.60 1.20
C GLN A 149 -25.88 -12.18 0.98
N GLY A 150 -25.82 -11.37 2.03
CA GLY A 150 -25.23 -10.03 2.02
C GLY A 150 -23.74 -10.06 1.69
N MET A 151 -23.00 -11.05 2.22
CA MET A 151 -21.61 -11.28 1.81
C MET A 151 -21.51 -11.62 0.31
N LEU A 152 -22.38 -12.50 -0.20
CA LEU A 152 -22.42 -12.80 -1.63
C LEU A 152 -22.73 -11.55 -2.46
N VAL A 153 -23.66 -10.70 -2.02
CA VAL A 153 -23.94 -9.42 -2.67
C VAL A 153 -22.70 -8.51 -2.69
N VAL A 154 -22.01 -8.37 -1.55
CA VAL A 154 -20.77 -7.57 -1.46
C VAL A 154 -19.70 -8.12 -2.40
N ILE A 155 -19.45 -9.44 -2.40
CA ILE A 155 -18.49 -10.09 -3.29
C ILE A 155 -18.87 -9.87 -4.75
N GLY A 156 -20.15 -10.08 -5.10
CA GLY A 156 -20.65 -9.94 -6.47
C GLY A 156 -20.49 -8.52 -6.99
N LEU A 157 -20.91 -7.52 -6.20
CA LEU A 157 -20.73 -6.11 -6.53
C LEU A 157 -19.25 -5.72 -6.62
N TYR A 158 -18.42 -6.21 -5.71
CA TYR A 158 -16.97 -5.97 -5.74
C TYR A 158 -16.35 -6.52 -7.02
N CYS A 159 -16.64 -7.77 -7.41
CA CYS A 159 -16.17 -8.37 -8.64
C CYS A 159 -16.61 -7.58 -9.89
N ILE A 160 -17.85 -7.08 -9.92
CA ILE A 160 -18.36 -6.27 -11.03
C ILE A 160 -17.62 -4.93 -11.09
N ILE A 161 -17.49 -4.22 -9.97
CA ILE A 161 -16.81 -2.91 -9.92
C ILE A 161 -15.34 -3.05 -10.30
N TYR A 162 -14.65 -4.03 -9.72
CA TYR A 162 -13.24 -4.28 -10.00
C TYR A 162 -13.03 -4.71 -11.46
N GLY A 163 -13.86 -5.63 -11.97
CA GLY A 163 -13.84 -6.04 -13.38
C GLY A 163 -14.15 -4.90 -14.36
N ALA A 164 -15.08 -4.01 -14.01
CA ALA A 164 -15.35 -2.79 -14.78
C ALA A 164 -14.14 -1.84 -14.79
N GLY A 165 -13.40 -1.76 -13.68
CA GLY A 165 -12.12 -1.07 -13.59
C GLY A 165 -11.08 -1.61 -14.58
N GLU A 166 -10.91 -2.92 -14.66
CA GLU A 166 -10.00 -3.59 -15.60
C GLU A 166 -10.42 -3.39 -17.06
N LEU A 167 -11.73 -3.47 -17.37
CA LEU A 167 -12.25 -3.15 -18.71
C LEU A 167 -12.02 -1.68 -19.09
N ARG A 168 -12.15 -0.75 -18.13
CA ARG A 168 -11.83 0.66 -18.35
C ARG A 168 -10.35 0.85 -18.70
N LEU A 169 -9.45 0.12 -18.03
CA LEU A 169 -8.02 0.11 -18.34
C LEU A 169 -7.75 -0.47 -19.72
N PHE A 170 -8.41 -1.59 -20.07
CA PHE A 170 -8.34 -2.15 -21.42
C PHE A 170 -8.73 -1.12 -22.49
N ILE A 171 -9.89 -0.46 -22.34
CA ILE A 171 -10.36 0.56 -23.28
C ILE A 171 -9.32 1.69 -23.42
N ARG A 172 -8.74 2.14 -22.30
CA ARG A 172 -7.70 3.18 -22.31
C ARG A 172 -6.45 2.76 -23.07
N GLU A 173 -5.98 1.53 -22.87
CA GLU A 173 -4.76 1.04 -23.50
C GLU A 173 -4.95 0.69 -24.98
N ALA A 174 -6.13 0.17 -25.34
CA ALA A 174 -6.53 -0.16 -26.71
C ALA A 174 -6.89 1.08 -27.54
N ALA A 175 -7.30 2.19 -26.90
CA ALA A 175 -7.67 3.42 -27.60
C ALA A 175 -6.48 4.03 -28.39
N PRO A 176 -6.72 4.59 -29.58
CA PRO A 176 -5.69 5.27 -30.36
C PRO A 176 -5.14 6.50 -29.60
N ASN A 177 -3.85 6.81 -29.78
CA ASN A 177 -3.13 7.84 -29.01
C ASN A 177 -3.82 9.22 -29.00
N LYS A 178 -4.57 9.58 -30.05
CA LYS A 178 -5.36 10.82 -30.12
C LYS A 178 -6.56 10.83 -29.15
N ALA A 179 -7.16 9.67 -28.86
CA ALA A 179 -8.28 9.51 -27.94
C ALA A 179 -7.84 9.30 -26.47
N LYS A 180 -6.60 8.87 -26.22
CA LYS A 180 -6.03 8.75 -24.87
C LYS A 180 -6.05 10.07 -24.10
N GLY A 181 -6.00 11.21 -24.81
CA GLY A 181 -6.12 12.55 -24.23
C GLY A 181 -7.50 12.91 -23.67
N ILE A 182 -8.55 12.13 -23.98
CA ILE A 182 -9.93 12.33 -23.51
C ILE A 182 -10.17 11.61 -22.17
N ILE A 183 -9.57 10.43 -21.97
CA ILE A 183 -9.62 9.67 -20.70
C ILE A 183 -8.42 10.05 -19.83
N ARG A 184 -8.36 11.30 -19.36
CA ARG A 184 -7.19 11.82 -18.62
C ARG A 184 -7.04 11.25 -17.21
N ARG A 185 -8.14 10.84 -16.56
CA ARG A 185 -8.13 10.45 -15.15
C ARG A 185 -7.83 8.96 -15.00
N ARG A 186 -6.76 8.63 -14.29
CA ARG A 186 -6.26 7.27 -14.04
C ARG A 186 -6.81 6.72 -12.72
N ILE A 187 -8.13 6.49 -12.71
CA ILE A 187 -8.84 5.75 -11.66
C ILE A 187 -8.49 4.27 -11.72
N ARG A 188 -8.10 3.72 -10.56
CA ARG A 188 -7.97 2.28 -10.30
C ARG A 188 -8.65 1.90 -8.99
N PHE A 189 -9.34 0.76 -8.97
CA PHE A 189 -9.90 0.18 -7.75
C PHE A 189 -8.84 -0.69 -7.07
N SER A 190 -8.63 -0.54 -5.77
CA SER A 190 -7.65 -1.34 -5.05
C SER A 190 -8.18 -2.74 -4.72
N LEU A 191 -7.26 -3.70 -4.62
CA LEU A 191 -7.54 -5.00 -4.00
C LEU A 191 -7.98 -4.83 -2.54
N PRO A 192 -8.59 -5.86 -1.91
CA PRO A 192 -8.91 -5.80 -0.48
C PRO A 192 -7.65 -5.49 0.34
N GLN A 193 -7.76 -4.57 1.31
CA GLN A 193 -6.61 -4.06 2.07
C GLN A 193 -5.83 -5.15 2.81
N VAL A 194 -6.52 -6.19 3.27
CA VAL A 194 -5.89 -7.36 3.90
C VAL A 194 -4.88 -8.05 2.96
N ILE A 195 -5.11 -7.99 1.65
CA ILE A 195 -4.20 -8.53 0.65
C ILE A 195 -3.08 -7.54 0.36
N THR A 196 -3.41 -6.27 0.11
CA THR A 196 -2.43 -5.29 -0.34
C THR A 196 -1.40 -4.95 0.72
N THR A 197 -1.79 -4.89 2.00
CA THR A 197 -0.90 -4.61 3.13
C THR A 197 0.36 -5.47 3.14
N PHE A 198 0.28 -6.73 2.68
CA PHE A 198 1.41 -7.66 2.70
C PHE A 198 2.19 -7.77 1.37
N ILE A 199 1.74 -7.09 0.31
CA ILE A 199 2.43 -7.13 -1.00
C ILE A 199 3.88 -6.65 -0.89
N PRO A 200 4.18 -5.50 -0.25
CA PRO A 200 5.55 -5.01 -0.17
C PRO A 200 6.47 -5.98 0.61
N LEU A 201 6.01 -6.49 1.76
CA LEU A 201 6.77 -7.45 2.57
C LEU A 201 7.03 -8.77 1.84
N LYS A 202 6.04 -9.30 1.12
CA LYS A 202 6.21 -10.52 0.32
C LYS A 202 7.26 -10.30 -0.78
N THR A 203 7.23 -9.14 -1.41
CA THR A 203 8.17 -8.77 -2.47
C THR A 203 9.59 -8.64 -1.92
N LEU A 204 9.76 -7.93 -0.79
CA LEU A 204 11.02 -7.83 -0.05
C LEU A 204 11.61 -9.22 0.22
N ARG A 205 10.85 -10.10 0.89
CA ARG A 205 11.32 -11.45 1.25
C ARG A 205 11.72 -12.28 0.02
N SER A 206 10.96 -12.16 -1.07
CA SER A 206 11.29 -12.85 -2.32
C SER A 206 12.62 -12.38 -2.89
N TYR A 207 12.94 -11.08 -2.84
CA TYR A 207 14.22 -10.58 -3.33
C TYR A 207 15.37 -10.95 -2.40
N THR A 208 15.20 -10.77 -1.09
CA THR A 208 16.20 -11.16 -0.11
C THR A 208 16.55 -12.64 -0.23
N GLU A 209 15.55 -13.53 -0.35
CA GLU A 209 15.79 -14.98 -0.50
C GLU A 209 16.55 -15.32 -1.81
N ARG A 210 16.21 -14.67 -2.93
CA ARG A 210 16.89 -14.87 -4.22
C ARG A 210 18.34 -14.34 -4.21
N LEU A 211 18.58 -13.25 -3.49
CA LEU A 211 19.92 -12.65 -3.34
C LEU A 211 20.79 -13.47 -2.38
N ASP A 212 20.26 -13.85 -1.22
CA ASP A 212 20.99 -14.63 -0.21
C ASP A 212 21.30 -16.06 -0.70
N SER A 213 20.42 -16.65 -1.51
CA SER A 213 20.66 -17.95 -2.16
C SER A 213 21.60 -17.88 -3.37
N ARG A 214 22.04 -16.69 -3.77
CA ARG A 214 22.81 -16.43 -5.00
C ARG A 214 22.14 -16.94 -6.29
N GLU A 215 20.81 -17.07 -6.27
CA GLU A 215 20.04 -17.39 -7.47
C GLU A 215 20.14 -16.27 -8.52
N ILE A 216 20.22 -15.04 -8.02
CA ILE A 216 20.50 -13.83 -8.79
C ILE A 216 21.53 -13.00 -8.05
N ASP A 217 22.31 -12.24 -8.81
CA ASP A 217 23.08 -11.12 -8.28
C ASP A 217 22.27 -9.82 -8.36
N ILE A 218 22.82 -8.78 -7.76
CA ILE A 218 22.20 -7.45 -7.70
C ILE A 218 22.13 -6.79 -9.06
N GLU A 219 23.16 -6.93 -9.89
CA GLU A 219 23.15 -6.36 -11.23
C GLU A 219 22.02 -6.96 -12.06
N LYS A 220 21.82 -8.28 -11.97
CA LYS A 220 20.74 -9.00 -12.62
C LYS A 220 19.38 -8.63 -12.02
N LEU A 221 19.25 -8.49 -10.70
CA LEU A 221 18.03 -7.97 -10.06
C LEU A 221 17.69 -6.57 -10.62
N GLN A 222 18.66 -5.65 -10.61
CA GLN A 222 18.49 -4.30 -11.13
C GLN A 222 18.15 -4.32 -12.62
N ASN A 223 18.79 -5.16 -13.43
CA ASN A 223 18.52 -5.27 -14.86
C ASN A 223 17.18 -5.96 -15.17
N GLU A 224 16.72 -6.91 -14.34
CA GLU A 224 15.38 -7.52 -14.45
C GLU A 224 14.29 -6.51 -14.12
N GLU A 225 14.56 -5.60 -13.18
CA GLU A 225 13.59 -4.65 -12.66
C GLU A 225 13.63 -3.29 -13.35
N ARG A 226 14.78 -2.90 -13.91
CA ARG A 226 15.00 -1.67 -14.67
C ARG A 226 14.63 -1.90 -16.13
N TYR A 227 13.43 -1.48 -16.45
CA TYR A 227 12.90 -1.36 -17.80
C TYR A 227 12.52 0.11 -18.01
N GLU A 228 13.45 0.87 -18.59
CA GLU A 228 13.18 2.23 -19.03
C GLU A 228 12.21 2.20 -20.21
N LYS A 229 10.96 2.60 -19.96
CA LYS A 229 9.95 2.72 -21.04
C LYS A 229 10.25 3.88 -21.98
N SER A 230 11.02 4.84 -21.52
CA SER A 230 11.40 6.06 -22.21
C SER A 230 12.80 6.48 -21.77
N ALA A 231 13.52 7.16 -22.64
CA ALA A 231 14.75 7.87 -22.29
C ALA A 231 14.48 9.19 -21.54
N ASP A 232 13.20 9.55 -21.34
CA ASP A 232 12.81 10.72 -20.57
C ASP A 232 13.20 10.60 -19.10
N THR A 233 13.55 11.72 -18.49
CA THR A 233 13.75 11.80 -17.04
C THR A 233 12.41 11.84 -16.30
N PRO A 234 12.24 11.08 -15.21
CA PRO A 234 11.08 11.19 -14.33
C PRO A 234 10.94 12.61 -13.75
N ASP A 235 9.70 13.08 -13.59
CA ASP A 235 9.43 14.41 -13.00
C ASP A 235 9.16 14.33 -11.49
N ILE A 236 8.69 13.18 -11.01
CA ILE A 236 8.43 12.89 -9.60
C ILE A 236 8.64 11.41 -9.34
N HIS A 237 9.17 11.07 -8.17
CA HIS A 237 9.35 9.69 -7.74
C HIS A 237 8.42 9.36 -6.59
N VAL A 238 8.01 8.09 -6.51
CA VAL A 238 7.29 7.53 -5.38
C VAL A 238 8.15 6.46 -4.76
N LEU A 239 8.55 6.67 -3.51
CA LEU A 239 9.34 5.73 -2.76
C LEU A 239 8.43 4.89 -1.88
N ILE A 240 8.62 3.58 -1.90
CA ILE A 240 7.95 2.64 -0.99
C ILE A 240 9.03 1.83 -0.32
N HIS A 241 9.22 2.05 0.97
CA HIS A 241 10.27 1.42 1.75
C HIS A 241 9.67 0.47 2.78
N VAL A 242 10.36 -0.66 2.98
CA VAL A 242 9.88 -1.79 3.76
C VAL A 242 11.05 -2.38 4.55
N SER A 243 10.81 -2.70 5.81
CA SER A 243 11.74 -3.48 6.64
C SER A 243 11.29 -4.94 6.76
N ALA A 244 12.25 -5.84 7.00
CA ALA A 244 11.96 -7.26 7.19
C ALA A 244 11.14 -7.53 8.46
N ASP A 245 11.34 -6.69 9.48
CA ASP A 245 10.81 -6.84 10.84
C ASP A 245 10.16 -5.55 11.37
N GLY A 246 9.37 -5.69 12.44
CA GLY A 246 8.75 -4.58 13.16
C GLY A 246 7.59 -3.90 12.42
N VAL A 247 7.21 -2.71 12.89
CA VAL A 247 6.12 -1.90 12.30
C VAL A 247 6.43 -1.44 10.87
N GLY A 248 7.71 -1.36 10.49
CA GLY A 248 8.14 -1.02 9.12
C GLY A 248 7.87 -2.11 8.08
N SER A 249 7.41 -3.30 8.50
CA SER A 249 6.98 -4.37 7.59
C SER A 249 5.68 -4.06 6.82
N ILE A 250 4.87 -3.12 7.32
CA ILE A 250 3.70 -2.56 6.62
C ILE A 250 4.15 -1.62 5.48
N GLY A 251 5.37 -1.08 5.60
CA GLY A 251 5.98 -0.12 4.70
C GLY A 251 5.64 1.33 5.01
N HIS A 252 6.29 2.24 4.29
CA HIS A 252 6.00 3.69 4.28
C HIS A 252 6.15 4.23 2.86
N CYS A 253 5.55 5.39 2.60
CA CYS A 253 5.48 5.99 1.27
C CYS A 253 5.93 7.45 1.30
N ASP A 254 6.87 7.78 0.41
CA ASP A 254 7.37 9.15 0.23
C ASP A 254 7.28 9.61 -1.22
N LEU A 255 7.43 10.92 -1.42
CA LEU A 255 7.57 11.52 -2.75
C LEU A 255 8.93 12.18 -2.90
N VAL A 256 9.52 12.11 -4.09
CA VAL A 256 10.72 12.89 -4.42
C VAL A 256 10.41 13.84 -5.56
N LEU A 257 10.66 15.13 -5.35
CA LEU A 257 10.54 16.15 -6.38
C LEU A 257 11.79 17.02 -6.38
N ASN A 258 12.44 17.13 -7.54
CA ASN A 258 13.68 17.90 -7.72
C ASN A 258 14.77 17.52 -6.69
N GLY A 259 15.03 16.21 -6.51
CA GLY A 259 16.02 15.71 -5.55
C GLY A 259 15.66 15.90 -4.07
N THR A 260 14.47 16.42 -3.75
CA THR A 260 14.00 16.59 -2.38
C THR A 260 12.96 15.53 -2.03
N VAL A 261 13.23 14.72 -1.02
CA VAL A 261 12.28 13.81 -0.40
C VAL A 261 11.27 14.63 0.39
N ILE A 262 10.00 14.28 0.28
CA ILE A 262 8.87 14.85 1.00
C ILE A 262 8.16 13.69 1.68
N SER A 263 8.27 13.64 3.00
CA SER A 263 7.75 12.54 3.81
C SER A 263 6.82 13.05 4.90
N TYR A 264 5.83 12.23 5.27
CA TYR A 264 4.87 12.55 6.30
C TYR A 264 4.58 11.36 7.19
N GLY A 265 4.64 11.58 8.50
CA GLY A 265 4.44 10.53 9.48
C GLY A 265 4.22 11.09 10.88
N ASN A 266 4.11 10.17 11.84
CA ASN A 266 4.14 10.48 13.25
C ASN A 266 5.59 10.42 13.74
N TYR A 267 6.33 11.51 13.54
CA TYR A 267 7.77 11.57 13.87
C TYR A 267 8.05 12.29 15.20
N ASP A 268 7.03 12.86 15.84
CA ASP A 268 7.18 13.45 17.18
C ASP A 268 6.78 12.43 18.24
N LYS A 269 7.79 11.72 18.77
CA LYS A 269 7.63 10.68 19.79
C LYS A 269 6.84 11.15 21.02
N ALA A 270 6.98 12.43 21.40
CA ALA A 270 6.28 12.98 22.56
C ALA A 270 4.76 13.14 22.34
N SER A 271 4.31 13.15 21.08
CA SER A 271 2.89 13.29 20.72
C SER A 271 2.18 11.94 20.55
N GLU A 272 2.92 10.83 20.58
CA GLU A 272 2.43 9.51 20.24
C GLU A 272 1.37 8.99 21.21
N ARG A 273 0.38 8.30 20.65
CA ARG A 273 -0.68 7.56 21.34
C ARG A 273 -0.94 6.28 20.58
N LEU A 274 -1.53 5.30 21.27
CA LEU A 274 -1.87 3.99 20.68
C LEU A 274 -0.66 3.34 19.99
N PHE A 275 0.47 3.23 20.70
CA PHE A 275 1.70 2.60 20.19
C PHE A 275 2.20 3.24 18.88
N GLY A 276 2.21 4.57 18.80
CA GLY A 276 2.63 5.32 17.60
C GLY A 276 1.58 5.41 16.49
N GLY A 277 0.43 4.76 16.63
CA GLY A 277 -0.63 4.76 15.62
C GLY A 277 -1.32 6.11 15.42
N ILE A 278 -1.31 6.98 16.43
CA ILE A 278 -1.86 8.35 16.39
C ILE A 278 -0.86 9.33 17.01
N GLY A 279 -0.73 10.51 16.43
CA GLY A 279 0.10 11.59 16.98
C GLY A 279 0.03 12.86 16.15
N ASP A 280 0.95 13.78 16.39
CA ASP A 280 1.07 14.97 15.56
C ASP A 280 1.59 14.58 14.17
N GLY A 281 0.97 15.14 13.14
CA GLY A 281 1.46 14.97 11.79
C GLY A 281 2.71 15.82 11.56
N VAL A 282 3.82 15.16 11.23
CA VAL A 282 5.10 15.80 10.95
C VAL A 282 5.46 15.57 9.50
N LEU A 283 5.70 16.66 8.78
CA LEU A 283 6.26 16.66 7.43
C LEU A 283 7.77 16.84 7.56
N PHE A 284 8.58 16.03 6.88
CA PHE A 284 9.99 16.34 6.71
C PHE A 284 10.39 16.46 5.24
N LYS A 285 11.50 17.16 5.03
CA LYS A 285 12.18 17.27 3.75
C LYS A 285 13.66 16.95 3.89
N ALA A 286 14.15 16.03 3.08
CA ALA A 286 15.55 15.64 3.05
C ALA A 286 16.08 15.68 1.62
N ASP A 287 17.39 15.78 1.50
CA ASP A 287 18.09 15.50 0.24
C ASP A 287 17.92 14.00 -0.10
N PHE A 288 17.67 13.69 -1.36
CA PHE A 288 17.39 12.32 -1.80
C PHE A 288 18.54 11.36 -1.53
N ASP A 289 19.76 11.72 -1.91
CA ASP A 289 20.91 10.81 -1.79
C ASP A 289 21.24 10.55 -0.33
N LYS A 290 21.22 11.59 0.51
CA LYS A 290 21.39 11.45 1.96
C LYS A 290 20.30 10.60 2.59
N TYR A 291 19.04 10.77 2.15
CA TYR A 291 17.91 10.02 2.68
C TYR A 291 17.98 8.53 2.32
N ILE A 292 18.28 8.20 1.06
CA ILE A 292 18.44 6.81 0.63
C ILE A 292 19.58 6.14 1.39
N ASN A 293 20.70 6.84 1.58
CA ASN A 293 21.81 6.33 2.37
C ASN A 293 21.37 6.02 3.81
N PHE A 294 20.67 6.95 4.45
CA PHE A 294 20.12 6.77 5.80
C PHE A 294 19.17 5.55 5.86
N CYS A 295 18.18 5.44 4.97
CA CYS A 295 17.24 4.32 4.98
C CYS A 295 17.91 2.95 4.81
N VAL A 296 18.94 2.88 3.96
CA VAL A 296 19.63 1.63 3.65
C VAL A 296 20.57 1.18 4.77
N TYR A 297 21.35 2.11 5.34
CA TYR A 297 22.41 1.76 6.29
C TYR A 297 22.02 1.91 7.75
N HIS A 298 21.16 2.88 8.07
CA HIS A 298 20.70 3.10 9.44
C HIS A 298 19.45 2.25 9.73
N ASP A 299 18.48 2.24 8.82
CA ASP A 299 17.19 1.56 9.05
C ASP A 299 17.08 0.16 8.41
N LEU A 300 18.11 -0.25 7.66
CA LEU A 300 18.19 -1.55 6.98
C LEU A 300 16.98 -1.86 6.09
N GLN A 301 16.45 -0.83 5.44
CA GLN A 301 15.27 -0.93 4.59
C GLN A 301 15.65 -1.23 3.13
N MET A 302 14.75 -1.91 2.43
CA MET A 302 14.73 -1.90 0.97
C MET A 302 13.77 -0.80 0.51
N VAL A 303 14.21 0.02 -0.45
CA VAL A 303 13.41 1.10 -1.01
C VAL A 303 13.09 0.78 -2.46
N PHE A 304 11.80 0.72 -2.79
CA PHE A 304 11.30 0.66 -4.17
C PHE A 304 11.05 2.07 -4.66
N ASP A 305 11.71 2.46 -5.74
CA ASP A 305 11.52 3.76 -6.38
C ASP A 305 10.77 3.59 -7.70
N PHE A 306 9.67 4.33 -7.86
CA PHE A 306 8.91 4.42 -9.09
C PHE A 306 8.97 5.84 -9.66
N GLY A 307 9.68 6.01 -10.78
CA GLY A 307 9.78 7.29 -11.48
C GLY A 307 8.61 7.53 -12.41
N ILE A 308 7.91 8.65 -12.20
CA ILE A 308 6.69 9.03 -12.92
C ILE A 308 7.00 10.18 -13.89
N LYS A 309 6.56 10.03 -15.14
CA LYS A 309 6.53 11.12 -16.11
C LYS A 309 5.18 11.83 -16.10
N LEU A 310 5.22 13.15 -15.97
CA LEU A 310 4.06 14.03 -15.95
C LEU A 310 4.14 15.04 -17.10
N SER A 311 2.98 15.42 -17.64
CA SER A 311 2.92 16.62 -18.48
C SER A 311 3.20 17.88 -17.64
N GLU A 312 3.66 18.96 -18.26
CA GLU A 312 3.90 20.25 -17.57
C GLU A 312 2.67 20.72 -16.77
N LYS A 313 1.46 20.55 -17.33
CA LYS A 313 0.20 20.89 -16.66
C LYS A 313 -0.03 20.06 -15.41
N GLN A 314 0.34 18.78 -15.42
CA GLN A 314 0.23 17.89 -14.25
C GLN A 314 1.28 18.26 -13.21
N LEU A 315 2.52 18.47 -13.62
CA LEU A 315 3.62 18.88 -12.74
C LEU A 315 3.33 20.21 -12.04
N ALA A 316 2.76 21.18 -12.76
CA ALA A 316 2.31 22.45 -12.17
C ALA A 316 1.23 22.25 -11.09
N LYS A 317 0.31 21.30 -11.27
CA LYS A 317 -0.71 20.97 -10.26
C LYS A 317 -0.10 20.30 -9.03
N VAL A 318 0.85 19.40 -9.22
CA VAL A 318 1.61 18.76 -8.13
C VAL A 318 2.36 19.81 -7.32
N ARG A 319 3.13 20.68 -7.97
CA ARG A 319 3.85 21.81 -7.33
C ARG A 319 2.91 22.72 -6.55
N LYS A 320 1.74 23.05 -7.11
CA LYS A 320 0.71 23.84 -6.42
C LYS A 320 0.15 23.13 -5.18
N GLY A 321 -0.01 21.81 -5.24
CA GLY A 321 -0.43 20.96 -4.11
C GLY A 321 0.58 21.01 -2.97
N ILE A 322 1.87 20.81 -3.28
CA ILE A 322 2.97 20.88 -2.32
C ILE A 322 3.05 22.29 -1.70
N ALA A 323 3.04 23.34 -2.52
CA ALA A 323 3.07 24.72 -2.03
C ALA A 323 1.89 25.05 -1.11
N LYS A 324 0.72 24.44 -1.31
CA LYS A 324 -0.44 24.59 -0.42
C LYS A 324 -0.18 23.97 0.96
N LEU A 325 0.45 22.79 1.00
CA LEU A 325 0.84 22.15 2.25
C LEU A 325 1.88 23.00 2.99
N GLU A 326 2.89 23.49 2.27
CA GLU A 326 3.97 24.32 2.83
C GLU A 326 3.48 25.61 3.50
N ARG A 327 2.44 26.26 2.97
CA ARG A 327 1.86 27.45 3.62
C ARG A 327 1.21 27.13 4.98
N ASN A 328 0.75 25.89 5.17
CA ASN A 328 0.06 25.43 6.36
C ASN A 328 0.97 24.74 7.39
N VAL A 329 2.29 24.78 7.19
CA VAL A 329 3.23 24.22 8.17
C VAL A 329 4.11 25.28 8.83
N THR A 330 4.62 24.97 10.01
CA THR A 330 5.65 25.73 10.72
C THR A 330 6.87 24.86 10.95
N ARG A 331 8.06 25.48 10.97
CA ARG A 331 9.30 24.78 11.33
C ARG A 331 9.13 24.10 12.69
N TRP A 332 9.54 22.85 12.76
CA TRP A 332 9.70 22.11 14.01
C TRP A 332 11.11 21.52 14.04
N LYS A 333 11.73 21.47 15.21
CA LYS A 333 13.09 20.96 15.38
C LYS A 333 13.03 19.68 16.20
N PRO A 334 13.64 18.59 15.74
CA PRO A 334 13.83 17.38 16.54
C PRO A 334 14.52 17.65 17.87
N PRO A 335 14.31 16.80 18.89
CA PRO A 335 14.98 16.91 20.18
C PRO A 335 16.51 17.04 20.07
N TYR A 336 17.16 16.19 19.26
CA TYR A 336 18.61 16.27 19.09
C TYR A 336 19.07 17.54 18.38
N GLN A 337 18.33 18.00 17.35
CA GLN A 337 18.63 19.29 16.71
C GLN A 337 18.63 20.43 17.74
N LEU A 338 17.64 20.47 18.63
CA LEU A 338 17.56 21.49 19.68
C LEU A 338 18.71 21.35 20.68
N ALA A 339 19.08 20.14 21.06
CA ALA A 339 20.17 19.91 22.01
C ALA A 339 21.52 20.32 21.42
N ALA A 340 21.82 19.92 20.18
CA ALA A 340 23.07 20.24 19.50
C ALA A 340 23.25 21.75 19.25
N GLU A 341 22.17 22.47 18.96
CA GLU A 341 22.21 23.94 18.80
C GLU A 341 22.43 24.69 20.12
N ASN A 342 22.00 24.12 21.25
CA ASN A 342 22.15 24.73 22.58
C ASN A 342 23.42 24.27 23.32
N SER A 343 23.93 23.08 23.02
CA SER A 343 25.12 22.51 23.63
C SER A 343 25.91 21.69 22.60
N PRO A 344 27.15 22.10 22.26
CA PRO A 344 28.02 21.36 21.34
C PRO A 344 28.42 19.95 21.83
N THR A 345 28.17 19.62 23.10
CA THR A 345 28.50 18.31 23.70
C THR A 345 27.31 17.35 23.74
N ALA A 346 26.18 17.71 23.13
CA ALA A 346 25.02 16.82 23.07
C ALA A 346 25.36 15.57 22.24
N ASP A 347 25.19 14.39 22.84
CA ASP A 347 25.39 13.11 22.18
C ASP A 347 24.06 12.62 21.56
N ILE A 348 24.11 12.14 20.32
CA ILE A 348 22.94 11.52 19.67
C ILE A 348 22.48 10.27 20.43
N ALA A 349 23.38 9.59 21.15
CA ALA A 349 23.06 8.40 21.94
C ALA A 349 22.00 8.66 23.03
N ASP A 350 21.82 9.92 23.45
CA ASP A 350 20.82 10.30 24.44
C ASP A 350 19.39 10.42 23.85
N PHE A 351 19.23 10.26 22.54
CA PHE A 351 17.97 10.48 21.82
C PHE A 351 17.48 9.22 21.11
N ASP A 352 16.51 8.53 21.74
CA ASP A 352 15.85 7.34 21.19
C ASP A 352 14.63 7.72 20.32
N ASP A 353 14.80 8.62 19.35
CA ASP A 353 13.70 8.99 18.45
C ASP A 353 14.17 9.08 16.99
N TYR A 354 13.27 8.66 16.08
CA TYR A 354 13.57 8.56 14.66
C TYR A 354 14.00 9.90 14.04
N CYS A 355 13.35 11.01 14.43
CA CYS A 355 13.61 12.30 13.80
C CYS A 355 14.97 12.88 14.21
N SER A 356 15.46 12.56 15.41
CA SER A 356 16.81 12.87 15.86
C SER A 356 17.87 12.11 15.04
N SER A 357 17.73 10.79 14.86
CA SER A 357 18.64 10.00 14.01
C SER A 357 18.62 10.48 12.57
N LEU A 358 17.43 10.72 12.01
CA LEU A 358 17.27 11.20 10.64
C LEU A 358 17.91 12.57 10.45
N TRP A 359 17.73 13.50 11.41
CA TRP A 359 18.38 14.81 11.34
C TRP A 359 19.91 14.69 11.40
N ASN A 360 20.45 13.81 12.24
CA ASN A 360 21.88 13.59 12.35
C ASN A 360 22.48 13.08 11.02
N GLY A 361 21.82 12.12 10.38
CA GLY A 361 22.32 11.53 9.12
C GLY A 361 22.07 12.37 7.86
N THR A 362 21.08 13.27 7.86
CA THR A 362 20.63 13.93 6.62
C THR A 362 20.50 15.45 6.70
N HIS A 363 20.53 16.01 7.91
CA HIS A 363 20.11 17.39 8.21
C HIS A 363 18.71 17.72 7.67
N ALA A 364 17.81 16.74 7.72
CA ALA A 364 16.43 16.88 7.28
C ALA A 364 15.73 18.07 7.94
N ARG A 365 14.78 18.62 7.20
CA ARG A 365 13.97 19.74 7.64
C ARG A 365 12.58 19.27 8.04
N PHE A 366 12.25 19.38 9.34
CA PHE A 366 10.96 19.00 9.89
C PHE A 366 9.99 20.17 10.06
N PHE A 367 8.69 19.86 9.97
CA PHE A 367 7.60 20.82 10.05
C PHE A 367 6.35 20.18 10.65
N LYS A 368 5.61 20.96 11.45
CA LYS A 368 4.28 20.58 11.96
C LYS A 368 3.18 21.38 11.25
N PHE A 369 2.01 20.77 11.08
CA PHE A 369 0.85 21.44 10.48
C PHE A 369 0.14 22.34 11.49
N LYS A 370 -0.22 23.55 11.05
CA LYS A 370 -0.96 24.53 11.85
C LYS A 370 -2.42 24.11 12.07
N SER A 371 -3.05 23.58 11.02
CA SER A 371 -4.48 23.27 10.96
C SER A 371 -4.83 22.15 9.96
N GLY A 372 -6.07 21.67 9.98
CA GLY A 372 -6.60 20.74 8.99
C GLY A 372 -6.22 19.28 9.23
N ARG A 373 -6.60 18.41 8.28
CA ARG A 373 -6.54 16.95 8.44
C ARG A 373 -5.13 16.43 8.78
N PHE A 374 -4.10 16.93 8.09
CA PHE A 374 -2.71 16.51 8.31
C PHE A 374 -2.10 16.94 9.65
N LYS A 375 -2.81 17.73 10.48
CA LYS A 375 -2.35 18.09 11.83
C LYS A 375 -2.28 16.89 12.77
N THR A 376 -3.15 15.91 12.59
CA THR A 376 -3.08 14.65 13.35
C THR A 376 -2.81 13.52 12.38
N TYR A 377 -1.70 12.83 12.59
CA TYR A 377 -1.42 11.58 11.93
C TYR A 377 -2.29 10.48 12.52
N PHE A 378 -2.88 9.66 11.65
CA PHE A 378 -3.51 8.42 12.04
C PHE A 378 -3.19 7.35 11.00
N VAL A 379 -2.51 6.29 11.43
CA VAL A 379 -2.01 5.22 10.55
C VAL A 379 -3.08 4.60 9.65
N MET A 380 -4.32 4.53 10.12
CA MET A 380 -5.44 3.93 9.39
C MET A 380 -6.17 4.89 8.45
N SER A 381 -5.86 6.19 8.43
CA SER A 381 -6.60 7.13 7.58
C SER A 381 -5.74 8.28 7.03
N THR A 382 -5.23 9.14 7.91
CA THR A 382 -4.41 10.31 7.57
C THR A 382 -2.96 9.93 7.78
N ASN A 383 -2.42 9.17 6.83
CA ASN A 383 -1.09 8.57 6.88
C ASN A 383 -0.20 9.06 5.73
N CYS A 384 1.02 8.52 5.64
CA CYS A 384 2.02 8.84 4.61
C CYS A 384 1.46 8.70 3.18
N VAL A 385 0.73 7.61 2.93
CA VAL A 385 0.16 7.34 1.61
C VAL A 385 -0.97 8.29 1.27
N PHE A 386 -1.79 8.67 2.25
CA PHE A 386 -2.81 9.70 2.03
C PHE A 386 -2.20 11.05 1.66
N LEU A 387 -1.04 11.43 2.23
CA LEU A 387 -0.33 12.64 1.78
C LEU A 387 0.15 12.49 0.33
N ALA A 388 0.77 11.36 -0.01
CA ALA A 388 1.25 11.09 -1.36
C ALA A 388 0.12 11.15 -2.40
N ASP A 389 -1.01 10.49 -2.11
CA ASP A 389 -2.24 10.53 -2.92
C ASP A 389 -2.85 11.93 -2.99
N TYR A 390 -2.87 12.69 -1.89
CA TYR A 390 -3.36 14.06 -1.89
C TYR A 390 -2.59 14.97 -2.86
N ILE A 391 -1.27 14.76 -2.99
CA ILE A 391 -0.40 15.50 -3.90
C ILE A 391 -0.53 14.99 -5.34
N LEU A 392 -0.42 13.68 -5.55
CA LEU A 392 -0.41 13.06 -6.87
C LEU A 392 -1.78 13.02 -7.56
N SER A 393 -2.87 12.83 -6.82
CA SER A 393 -4.23 12.88 -7.38
C SER A 393 -4.53 14.20 -8.12
N LYS A 394 -3.84 15.30 -7.79
CA LYS A 394 -3.94 16.57 -8.52
C LYS A 394 -3.43 16.47 -9.96
N ALA A 395 -2.53 15.54 -10.26
CA ALA A 395 -2.11 15.18 -11.61
C ALA A 395 -3.13 14.28 -12.34
N GLY A 396 -4.22 13.86 -11.69
CA GLY A 396 -5.24 12.98 -12.25
C GLY A 396 -4.93 11.48 -12.13
N THR A 397 -4.11 11.10 -11.15
CA THR A 397 -3.68 9.71 -10.87
C THR A 397 -4.40 9.13 -9.66
N ASP A 398 -5.73 9.24 -9.63
CA ASP A 398 -6.51 8.89 -8.45
C ASP A 398 -6.61 7.38 -8.21
N ILE A 399 -6.28 6.93 -7.01
CA ILE A 399 -6.62 5.58 -6.56
C ILE A 399 -7.99 5.63 -5.88
N VAL A 400 -8.95 4.84 -6.39
CA VAL A 400 -10.26 4.70 -5.76
C VAL A 400 -10.17 3.70 -4.63
N LYS A 401 -10.45 4.22 -3.43
CA LYS A 401 -10.28 3.55 -2.14
C LYS A 401 -11.45 2.60 -1.86
N THR A 402 -11.18 1.35 -1.50
CA THR A 402 -12.23 0.36 -1.21
C THR A 402 -12.90 0.57 0.17
N ALA A 403 -12.25 1.27 1.11
CA ALA A 403 -12.82 1.61 2.43
C ALA A 403 -12.32 2.94 3.02
N GLY A 404 -11.79 3.85 2.19
CA GLY A 404 -11.22 5.12 2.64
C GLY A 404 -9.82 5.05 3.26
N ILE A 405 -9.30 3.85 3.53
CA ILE A 405 -7.92 3.58 3.97
C ILE A 405 -7.05 3.27 2.75
N ILE A 406 -5.86 3.87 2.68
CA ILE A 406 -4.81 3.52 1.70
C ILE A 406 -3.57 3.07 2.48
N THR A 407 -3.02 1.94 2.06
CA THR A 407 -1.78 1.36 2.59
C THR A 407 -0.63 1.51 1.59
N PRO A 408 0.64 1.42 2.04
CA PRO A 408 1.78 1.44 1.14
C PRO A 408 1.71 0.33 0.09
N GLY A 409 1.13 -0.81 0.45
CA GLY A 409 0.88 -1.92 -0.46
C GLY A 409 -0.13 -1.60 -1.59
N ASP A 410 -1.17 -0.81 -1.31
CA ASP A 410 -2.10 -0.34 -2.35
C ASP A 410 -1.37 0.54 -3.37
N TYR A 411 -0.50 1.43 -2.89
CA TYR A 411 0.31 2.31 -3.72
C TYR A 411 1.37 1.52 -4.50
N TYR A 412 2.00 0.52 -3.88
CA TYR A 412 2.96 -0.36 -4.54
C TYR A 412 2.31 -1.12 -5.70
N ASP A 413 1.16 -1.75 -5.46
CA ASP A 413 0.43 -2.47 -6.51
C ASP A 413 -0.01 -1.54 -7.65
N TYR A 414 -0.44 -0.32 -7.31
CA TYR A 414 -0.74 0.73 -8.29
C TYR A 414 0.45 1.07 -9.17
N MET A 415 1.58 1.44 -8.56
CA MET A 415 2.79 1.84 -9.28
C MET A 415 3.36 0.69 -10.11
N GLN A 416 3.39 -0.52 -9.54
CA GLN A 416 3.84 -1.72 -10.24
C GLN A 416 2.99 -2.01 -11.49
N SER A 417 1.68 -1.79 -11.41
CA SER A 417 0.80 -2.03 -12.55
C SER A 417 0.91 -0.93 -13.60
N GLU A 418 0.96 0.35 -13.20
CA GLU A 418 1.27 1.42 -14.15
C GLU A 418 2.65 1.21 -14.78
N TYR A 419 3.61 0.63 -14.06
CA TYR A 419 4.88 0.19 -14.62
C TYR A 419 4.75 -1.00 -15.58
N ALA A 420 3.84 -1.94 -15.36
CA ALA A 420 3.58 -3.03 -16.31
C ALA A 420 2.84 -2.59 -17.58
N LEU A 421 2.11 -1.46 -17.54
CA LEU A 421 1.29 -0.98 -18.65
C LEU A 421 2.11 -0.20 -19.70
N PRO A 422 1.97 -0.50 -21.00
CA PRO A 422 2.66 0.23 -22.07
C PRO A 422 2.40 1.74 -22.07
N GLY A 423 1.16 2.17 -21.79
CA GLY A 423 0.78 3.59 -21.66
C GLY A 423 0.73 4.10 -20.21
N GLY A 424 1.35 3.39 -19.27
CA GLY A 424 1.40 3.78 -17.87
C GLY A 424 2.34 4.96 -17.62
N ILE A 425 2.08 5.70 -16.54
CA ILE A 425 2.85 6.93 -16.18
C ILE A 425 4.22 6.64 -15.56
N VAL A 426 4.38 5.44 -15.00
CA VAL A 426 5.64 5.01 -14.41
C VAL A 426 6.55 4.53 -15.53
N ILE A 427 7.66 5.25 -15.69
CA ILE A 427 8.63 5.05 -16.78
C ILE A 427 9.92 4.38 -16.32
N THR A 428 10.24 4.47 -15.03
CA THR A 428 11.38 3.80 -14.39
C THR A 428 10.93 3.11 -13.11
N ARG A 429 11.67 2.06 -12.75
CA ARG A 429 11.58 1.42 -11.45
C ARG A 429 12.98 1.01 -11.03
N ASP A 430 13.36 1.43 -9.82
CA ASP A 430 14.64 1.12 -9.22
C ASP A 430 14.43 0.53 -7.82
N ILE A 431 15.46 -0.13 -7.31
CA ILE A 431 15.49 -0.72 -5.97
C ILE A 431 16.78 -0.25 -5.30
N TYR A 432 16.68 0.27 -4.09
CA TYR A 432 17.82 0.62 -3.25
C TYR A 432 17.89 -0.31 -2.03
N SER A 433 19.09 -0.77 -1.73
CA SER A 433 19.38 -1.72 -0.66
C SER A 433 20.87 -1.67 -0.28
N LYS A 434 21.23 -2.36 0.80
CA LYS A 434 22.64 -2.45 1.26
C LYS A 434 23.60 -3.06 0.24
N TYR A 435 23.07 -3.71 -0.79
CA TYR A 435 23.86 -4.40 -1.78
C TYR A 435 24.18 -3.54 -3.03
N ASN A 436 23.54 -2.38 -3.19
CA ASN A 436 23.72 -1.51 -4.38
C ASN A 436 23.80 -0.02 -4.11
N VAL A 437 23.53 0.42 -2.88
CA VAL A 437 23.94 1.74 -2.40
C VAL A 437 25.34 1.58 -1.79
N LEU A 438 26.18 2.60 -1.87
CA LEU A 438 27.46 2.66 -1.16
C LEU A 438 27.30 3.48 0.12
N PRO A 439 28.01 3.15 1.22
CA PRO A 439 27.96 3.98 2.42
C PRO A 439 28.46 5.38 2.09
N ALA A 440 27.84 6.41 2.64
CA ALA A 440 28.39 7.76 2.51
C ALA A 440 29.75 7.78 3.23
N GLU A 441 30.77 8.38 2.62
CA GLU A 441 32.03 8.66 3.31
C GLU A 441 31.71 9.64 4.44
N THR A 442 31.89 9.19 5.69
CA THR A 442 31.60 9.94 6.92
C THR A 442 32.62 11.02 7.19
#